data_AF-A0A7V6PH29-F1
#
_entry.id   AF-A0A7V6PH29-F1
#
_cell.length_a   1.000
_cell.length_b   1.000
_cell.length_c   1.000
_cell.angle_alpha   90.00
_cell.angle_beta   90.00
_cell.angle_gamma   90.00
#
_symmetry.space_group_name_H-M   'P 1'
#
loop_
_entity.id
_entity.type
_entity.pdbx_description
1 polymer ?
#
loop_
_entity_poly.entity_id
_entity_poly.type
_entity_poly.pdbx_seq_one_letter_code
_entity_poly.pdbx_strand_id
1 'polypeptide(L)'
;LKAWREAFMANREKAKALYDERFCRMWEFYLAASESAFRWQNMMVFHIQIAHKQESVPLTRNYIEAEEKRLKRLDSAPKGANSEVRAVKKSMNA
;
A
#
# COMPACT_ATOMS: atom_id res chain seq x y z
N LEU A 1 -0.94 7.63 -2.88
CA LEU A 1 -1.50 8.85 -2.26
C LEU A 1 -2.87 9.23 -2.84
N LYS A 2 -3.02 9.45 -4.16
CA LYS A 2 -4.33 9.71 -4.79
C LYS A 2 -5.43 8.73 -4.37
N ALA A 3 -5.20 7.43 -4.53
CA ALA A 3 -6.17 6.39 -4.17
C ALA A 3 -6.53 6.40 -2.68
N TRP A 4 -5.57 6.72 -1.80
CA TRP A 4 -5.84 6.87 -0.36
C TRP A 4 -6.66 8.13 -0.07
N ARG A 5 -6.40 9.23 -0.78
CA ARG A 5 -7.20 10.45 -0.67
C ARG A 5 -8.63 10.21 -1.12
N GLU A 6 -8.83 9.54 -2.25
CA GLU A 6 -10.16 9.18 -2.76
C GLU A 6 -10.92 8.28 -1.75
N ALA A 7 -10.26 7.24 -1.24
CA ALA A 7 -10.84 6.36 -0.23
C ALA A 7 -11.18 7.08 1.08
N PHE A 8 -10.30 8.00 1.51
CA PHE A 8 -10.53 8.82 2.70
C PHE A 8 -11.71 9.77 2.51
N MET A 9 -11.77 10.51 1.39
CA MET A 9 -12.87 11.43 1.10
C MET A 9 -14.22 10.71 1.02
N ALA A 10 -14.25 9.51 0.43
CA ALA A 10 -15.45 8.67 0.38
C ALA A 10 -15.95 8.21 1.76
N ASN A 11 -15.09 8.23 2.79
CA ASN A 11 -15.41 7.80 4.16
C ASN A 11 -15.17 8.90 5.21
N ARG A 12 -15.08 10.16 4.78
CA ARG A 12 -14.66 11.29 5.61
C ARG A 12 -15.52 11.45 6.86
N GLU A 13 -16.84 11.35 6.72
CA GLU A 13 -17.77 11.48 7.85
C GLU A 13 -17.60 10.38 8.90
N LYS A 14 -17.25 9.16 8.48
CA LYS A 14 -16.90 8.07 9.41
C LYS A 14 -15.61 8.39 10.16
N ALA A 15 -14.61 8.94 9.47
CA ALA A 15 -13.37 9.37 10.12
C ALA A 15 -13.61 10.51 11.11
N LYS A 16 -14.46 11.49 10.77
CA LYS A 16 -14.85 12.59 11.66
C LYS A 16 -15.55 12.09 12.91
N ALA A 17 -16.44 11.10 12.79
CA ALA A 17 -17.15 10.51 13.92
C ALA A 17 -16.23 9.75 14.89
N LEU A 18 -15.13 9.18 14.38
CA LEU A 18 -14.12 8.48 15.20
C LEU A 18 -13.10 9.43 15.85
N TYR A 19 -12.82 10.55 15.19
CA TYR A 19 -11.83 11.52 15.63
C TYR A 19 -12.52 12.89 15.80
N ASP A 20 -12.23 13.84 14.92
CA ASP A 20 -12.87 15.15 14.88
C ASP A 20 -12.64 15.84 13.52
N GLU A 21 -13.22 17.03 13.37
CA GLU A 21 -13.07 17.85 12.17
C GLU A 21 -11.61 18.33 11.97
N ARG A 22 -10.88 18.56 13.07
CA ARG A 22 -9.48 19.01 13.02
C ARG A 22 -8.60 17.94 12.38
N PHE A 23 -8.77 16.69 12.80
CA PHE A 23 -8.09 15.53 12.24
C PHE A 23 -8.41 15.38 10.75
N CYS A 24 -9.68 15.46 10.36
CA CYS A 24 -10.06 15.34 8.95
C CYS A 24 -9.35 16.38 8.08
N ARG A 25 -9.35 17.65 8.48
CA ARG A 25 -8.67 18.73 7.75
C ARG A 25 -7.16 18.51 7.64
N MET A 26 -6.53 18.08 8.75
CA MET A 26 -5.11 17.75 8.76
C MET A 26 -4.79 16.61 7.78
N TRP A 27 -5.62 15.56 7.79
CA TRP A 27 -5.40 14.37 6.98
C TRP A 27 -5.63 14.62 5.48
N GLU A 28 -6.66 15.40 5.13
CA GLU A 28 -6.90 15.88 3.77
C GLU A 28 -5.69 16.66 3.23
N PHE A 29 -5.19 17.61 4.04
CA PHE A 29 -4.02 18.40 3.69
C PHE A 29 -2.79 17.51 3.51
N TYR A 30 -2.52 16.60 4.45
CA TYR A 30 -1.39 15.68 4.37
C TYR A 30 -1.39 14.85 3.07
N LEU A 31 -2.53 14.24 2.73
CA LEU A 31 -2.63 13.40 1.54
C LEU A 31 -2.51 14.20 0.25
N ALA A 32 -3.13 15.39 0.19
CA ALA A 32 -3.04 16.27 -0.97
C ALA A 32 -1.62 16.83 -1.14
N ALA A 33 -1.02 17.36 -0.07
CA ALA A 33 0.32 17.93 -0.10
C ALA A 33 1.38 16.87 -0.41
N SER A 34 1.27 15.68 0.17
CA SER A 34 2.18 14.56 -0.15
C SER A 34 2.03 14.15 -1.62
N GLU A 35 0.80 14.03 -2.15
CA GLU A 35 0.60 13.73 -3.56
C GLU A 35 1.27 14.78 -4.45
N SER A 36 1.11 16.06 -4.09
CA SER A 36 1.74 17.16 -4.82
C SER A 36 3.26 17.11 -4.77
N ALA A 37 3.82 16.78 -3.61
CA ALA A 37 5.26 16.70 -3.43
C ALA A 37 5.90 15.63 -4.34
N PHE A 38 5.27 14.45 -4.43
CA PHE A 38 5.73 13.39 -5.32
C PHE A 38 5.51 13.70 -6.80
N ARG A 39 4.44 14.42 -7.17
CA ARG A 39 4.15 14.74 -8.58
C ARG A 39 4.99 15.90 -9.12
N TRP A 40 5.26 16.91 -8.29
CA TRP A 40 5.77 18.21 -8.77
C TRP A 40 6.94 18.78 -7.98
N GLN A 41 7.31 18.22 -6.82
CA GLN A 41 8.37 18.78 -5.95
C GLN A 41 9.56 17.83 -5.82
N ASN A 42 9.77 16.97 -6.81
CA ASN A 42 10.92 16.07 -6.92
C ASN A 42 11.10 15.12 -5.71
N MET A 43 10.03 14.86 -4.94
CA MET A 43 10.09 13.86 -3.88
C MET A 43 10.04 12.46 -4.50
N MET A 44 10.79 11.52 -3.93
CA MET A 44 10.89 10.16 -4.48
C MET A 44 11.07 9.12 -3.37
N VAL A 45 10.74 7.87 -3.69
CA VAL A 45 10.97 6.71 -2.82
C VAL A 45 12.08 5.87 -3.44
N PHE A 46 13.12 5.58 -2.65
CA PHE A 46 14.21 4.71 -3.08
C PHE A 46 14.07 3.33 -2.45
N HIS A 47 14.23 2.29 -3.25
CA HIS A 47 14.51 0.94 -2.78
C HIS A 47 15.95 0.61 -3.13
N ILE A 48 16.78 0.45 -2.10
CA ILE A 48 18.22 0.21 -2.23
C ILE A 48 18.50 -1.23 -1.78
N GLN A 49 19.17 -2.01 -2.62
CA GLN A 49 19.67 -3.33 -2.27
C GLN A 49 21.13 -3.21 -1.80
N ILE A 50 21.43 -3.72 -0.61
CA ILE A 50 22.75 -3.66 0.02
C ILE A 50 23.18 -5.08 0.39
N ALA A 51 24.42 -5.44 0.06
CA ALA A 51 25.02 -6.73 0.42
C ALA A 51 26.51 -6.54 0.78
N HIS A 52 27.03 -7.38 1.67
CA HIS A 52 28.44 -7.32 2.09
C HIS A 52 29.43 -7.71 0.97
N LYS A 53 28.99 -8.56 0.03
CA LYS A 53 29.78 -8.97 -1.14
C LYS A 53 28.92 -8.85 -2.40
N GLN A 54 29.50 -8.39 -3.50
CA GLN A 54 28.81 -8.20 -4.77
C GLN A 54 28.11 -9.47 -5.27
N GLU A 55 28.75 -10.62 -5.11
CA GLU A 55 28.23 -11.93 -5.56
C GLU A 55 27.12 -12.51 -4.68
N SER A 56 26.74 -11.82 -3.59
CA SER A 56 25.65 -12.30 -2.70
C SER A 56 24.28 -12.14 -3.36
N VAL A 57 24.19 -11.38 -4.44
CA VAL A 57 22.98 -11.16 -5.24
C VAL A 57 23.31 -11.40 -6.70
N PRO A 58 22.35 -11.91 -7.51
CA PRO A 58 22.58 -12.06 -8.94
C PRO A 58 23.01 -10.74 -9.58
N LEU A 59 24.07 -10.78 -10.39
CA LEU A 59 24.62 -9.61 -11.07
C LEU A 59 23.61 -8.96 -12.03
N THR A 60 22.70 -9.76 -12.59
CA THR A 60 21.57 -9.28 -13.40
C THR A 60 20.28 -9.29 -12.58
N ARG A 61 19.40 -8.32 -12.85
CA ARG A 61 18.14 -8.13 -12.09
C ARG A 61 16.98 -9.02 -12.55
N ASN A 62 17.24 -10.04 -13.37
CA ASN A 62 16.18 -10.87 -13.97
C ASN A 62 15.33 -11.61 -12.92
N TYR A 63 15.88 -11.83 -11.73
CA TYR A 63 15.14 -12.42 -10.60
C TYR A 63 13.95 -11.54 -10.15
N ILE A 64 14.03 -10.21 -10.31
CA ILE A 64 12.94 -9.30 -9.96
C ILE A 64 11.76 -9.52 -10.90
N GLU A 65 11.99 -9.55 -12.21
CA GLU A 65 10.93 -9.76 -13.19
C GLU A 65 10.29 -11.15 -13.06
N ALA A 66 11.11 -12.19 -12.84
CA ALA A 66 10.62 -13.54 -12.62
C ALA A 66 9.69 -13.60 -11.40
N GLU A 67 10.06 -12.91 -10.32
CA GLU A 67 9.29 -12.86 -9.09
C GLU A 67 8.03 -12.00 -9.24
N GLU A 68 8.09 -10.87 -9.94
CA GLU A 68 6.90 -10.06 -10.27
C GLU A 68 5.87 -10.88 -11.06
N LYS A 69 6.31 -11.69 -12.03
CA LYS A 69 5.41 -12.58 -12.79
C LYS A 69 4.79 -13.64 -11.88
N ARG A 70 5.55 -14.19 -10.92
CA ARG A 70 5.03 -15.16 -9.94
C ARG A 70 3.99 -14.53 -9.04
N LEU A 71 4.26 -13.34 -8.48
CA LEU A 71 3.36 -12.61 -7.60
C LEU A 71 2.07 -12.20 -8.33
N LYS A 72 2.15 -11.67 -9.55
CA LYS A 72 0.97 -11.34 -10.38
C LYS A 72 0.05 -12.54 -10.61
N ARG A 73 0.61 -13.75 -10.78
CA ARG A 73 -0.19 -14.98 -10.91
C ARG A 73 -0.90 -15.35 -9.62
N LEU A 74 -0.25 -15.17 -8.47
CA LEU A 74 -0.84 -15.43 -7.16
C LEU A 74 -1.96 -14.43 -6.84
N ASP A 75 -1.77 -13.15 -7.16
CA ASP A 75 -2.76 -12.10 -6.92
C ASP A 75 -3.98 -12.21 -7.86
N SER A 76 -3.76 -12.69 -9.08
CA SER A 76 -4.83 -12.91 -10.09
C SER A 76 -5.57 -14.23 -9.91
N ALA A 77 -5.04 -15.15 -9.11
CA ALA A 77 -5.73 -16.40 -8.83
C ALA A 77 -7.04 -16.10 -8.09
N PRO A 78 -8.17 -16.74 -8.45
CA PRO A 78 -9.41 -16.58 -7.70
C PRO A 78 -9.10 -16.88 -6.23
N LYS A 79 -9.47 -15.94 -5.33
CA LYS A 79 -9.27 -16.10 -3.90
C LYS A 79 -9.87 -17.43 -3.47
N GLY A 80 -9.04 -18.46 -3.33
CA GLY A 80 -9.48 -19.79 -2.92
C GLY A 80 -10.20 -19.71 -1.58
N ALA A 81 -11.07 -20.69 -1.33
CA ALA A 81 -11.97 -20.82 -0.18
C ALA A 81 -11.35 -20.55 1.22
N ASN A 82 -10.02 -20.51 1.35
CA ASN A 82 -9.33 -20.13 2.58
C ASN A 82 -9.44 -18.63 2.94
N SER A 83 -9.87 -17.75 2.03
CA SER A 83 -10.11 -16.34 2.35
C SER A 83 -11.41 -16.12 3.16
N GLU A 84 -12.42 -16.97 2.97
CA GLU A 84 -13.66 -16.98 3.75
C GLU A 84 -13.43 -17.50 5.17
N VAL A 85 -12.59 -18.53 5.33
CA VAL A 85 -12.25 -19.12 6.64
C VAL A 85 -11.61 -18.09 7.58
N ARG A 86 -10.81 -17.14 7.07
CA ARG A 86 -10.20 -16.07 7.89
C ARG A 86 -11.19 -14.95 8.24
N ALA A 87 -12.17 -14.67 7.37
CA ALA A 87 -13.22 -13.69 7.63
C ALA A 87 -14.23 -14.20 8.67
N VAL A 88 -14.64 -15.49 8.57
CA VAL A 88 -15.54 -16.14 9.53
C VAL A 88 -14.90 -16.23 10.92
N LYS A 89 -13.62 -16.62 11.00
CA LYS A 89 -12.91 -16.72 12.30
C LYS A 89 -12.72 -15.37 13.00
N LYS A 90 -12.68 -14.26 12.24
CA LYS A 90 -12.64 -12.90 12.79
C LYS A 90 -14.02 -12.43 13.29
N SER A 91 -15.11 -12.93 12.70
CA SER A 91 -16.48 -12.66 13.13
C SER A 91 -16.92 -13.48 14.36
N MET A 92 -16.31 -14.65 14.61
CA MET A 92 -16.64 -15.52 15.74
C MET A 92 -15.86 -15.22 17.04
N ASN A 93 -14.85 -14.35 16.97
CA ASN A 93 -14.03 -13.96 18.12
C ASN A 93 -14.24 -12.48 18.51
N ALA A 94 -15.34 -11.87 18.08
CA ALA A 94 -15.76 -10.51 18.44
C ALA A 94 -17.00 -10.56 19.34
#